data_AF-A0A925J8L4-F1
#
_entry.id   AF-A0A925J8L4-F1
#
_cell.length_a   1.000
_cell.length_b   1.000
_cell.length_c   1.000
_cell.angle_alpha   90.00
_cell.angle_beta   90.00
_cell.angle_gamma   90.00
#
_symmetry.space_group_name_H-M   'P 1'
#
loop_
_entity.id
_entity.type
_entity.pdbx_description
1 polymer ?
#
loop_
_entity_poly.entity_id
_entity_poly.type
_entity_poly.pdbx_seq_one_letter_code
_entity_poly.pdbx_strand_id
1 'polypeptide(L)'
;AIPVLLKTQIEIGGKKTVWAAQHDEVTFKPVAARKFEPVSLTAGESVGIVKFLMLDSKPTPEIIEAIDSALKWFETNKLTGLRWEKIKGENTVIKDANAPPIWARFYQIETMKPIFIGRDAIIRYDVTQIEAERRNGYAWYVDGPRDLIEKSYPNWKAKLK
;
A
#
# COMPACT_ATOMS: atom_id res chain seq x y z
N ALA A 1 10.55 5.31 17.30
CA ALA A 1 9.93 4.85 16.04
C ALA A 1 8.65 5.63 15.72
N ILE A 2 7.63 5.60 16.58
CA ILE A 2 6.31 6.23 16.32
C ILE A 2 6.39 7.70 15.82
N PRO A 3 7.15 8.61 16.44
CA PRO A 3 7.19 10.01 15.97
C PRO A 3 7.67 10.16 14.52
N VAL A 4 8.57 9.28 14.06
CA VAL A 4 9.03 9.28 12.66
C VAL A 4 7.92 8.77 11.74
N LEU A 5 7.23 7.69 12.12
CA LEU A 5 6.11 7.14 11.35
C LEU A 5 4.98 8.16 11.18
N LEU A 6 4.66 8.93 12.22
CA LEU A 6 3.64 9.98 12.13
C LEU A 6 4.10 11.12 11.19
N LYS A 7 5.37 11.52 11.27
CA LYS A 7 5.95 12.56 10.39
C LYS A 7 6.09 12.14 8.93
N THR A 8 6.26 10.85 8.64
CA THR A 8 6.43 10.32 7.28
C THR A 8 5.12 9.90 6.63
N GLN A 9 3.99 9.95 7.34
CA GLN A 9 2.70 9.67 6.72
C GLN A 9 2.43 10.70 5.62
N ILE A 10 2.17 10.23 4.41
CA ILE A 10 2.04 11.11 3.26
C ILE A 10 0.69 11.81 3.33
N GLU A 11 0.72 13.13 3.24
CA GLU A 11 -0.46 14.00 3.23
C GLU A 11 -0.65 14.64 1.87
N ILE A 12 -1.87 14.56 1.33
CA ILE A 12 -2.21 15.15 0.03
C ILE A 12 -3.50 15.96 0.20
N GLY A 13 -3.42 17.25 -0.09
CA GLY A 13 -4.56 18.17 0.03
C GLY A 13 -5.16 18.21 1.44
N GLY A 14 -4.33 18.19 2.49
CA GLY A 14 -4.80 18.20 3.87
C GLY A 14 -5.21 16.84 4.44
N LYS A 15 -5.07 15.75 3.66
CA LYS A 15 -5.57 14.42 4.05
C LYS A 15 -4.42 13.43 4.17
N LYS A 16 -4.26 12.85 5.36
CA LYS A 16 -3.34 11.74 5.62
C LYS A 16 -3.74 10.53 4.79
N THR A 17 -2.74 9.82 4.29
CA THR A 17 -2.91 8.62 3.46
C THR A 17 -2.17 7.43 4.10
N VAL A 18 -1.18 6.88 3.41
CA VAL A 18 -0.31 5.81 3.86
C VAL A 18 1.16 6.25 3.70
N TRP A 19 2.09 5.32 3.64
CA TRP A 19 3.53 5.59 3.59
C TRP A 19 4.16 5.15 2.28
N ALA A 20 5.33 5.72 1.97
CA ALA A 20 6.21 5.19 0.94
C ALA A 20 7.05 4.04 1.50
N ALA A 21 7.65 3.24 0.61
CA ALA A 21 8.60 2.19 1.04
C ALA A 21 9.83 2.77 1.73
N GLN A 22 10.23 3.99 1.36
CA GLN A 22 11.39 4.67 1.93
C GLN A 22 11.18 6.18 1.98
N HIS A 23 11.77 6.79 3.00
CA HIS A 23 11.75 8.22 3.25
C HIS A 23 13.18 8.71 3.50
N ASP A 24 13.45 9.94 3.08
CA ASP A 24 14.70 10.62 3.40
C ASP A 24 14.82 10.83 4.91
N GLU A 25 15.99 10.55 5.49
CA GLU A 25 16.18 10.52 6.95
C GLU A 25 16.15 11.91 7.61
N VAL A 26 16.40 12.96 6.83
CA VAL A 26 16.45 14.35 7.33
C VAL A 26 15.14 15.08 7.06
N THR A 27 14.65 14.99 5.83
CA THR A 27 13.47 15.74 5.37
C THR A 27 12.17 14.98 5.55
N PHE A 28 12.22 13.67 5.81
CA PHE A 28 11.07 12.75 5.90
C PHE A 28 10.24 12.63 4.62
N LYS A 29 10.67 13.25 3.51
CA LYS A 29 9.98 13.16 2.23
C LYS A 29 10.13 11.76 1.64
N PRO A 30 9.11 11.25 0.93
CA PRO A 30 9.24 9.97 0.24
C PRO A 30 10.32 10.06 -0.84
N VAL A 31 11.13 9.02 -0.97
CA VAL A 31 12.23 8.94 -1.94
C VAL A 31 12.14 7.66 -2.77
N ALA A 32 12.81 7.61 -3.91
CA ALA A 32 12.94 6.39 -4.70
C ALA A 32 13.99 5.47 -4.06
N ALA A 33 13.91 4.17 -4.35
CA ALA A 33 14.94 3.20 -3.99
C ALA A 33 15.67 2.72 -5.25
N ARG A 34 15.33 1.52 -5.74
CA ARG A 34 15.86 0.99 -7.01
C ARG A 34 15.17 1.68 -8.19
N LYS A 35 15.73 1.54 -9.41
CA LYS A 35 15.15 2.10 -10.65
C LYS A 35 13.67 1.75 -10.87
N PHE A 36 13.23 0.60 -10.36
CA PHE A 36 11.85 0.10 -10.47
C PHE A 36 11.02 0.33 -9.19
N GLU A 37 11.49 1.20 -8.28
CA GLU A 37 10.81 1.59 -7.05
C GLU A 37 10.77 3.11 -6.95
N PRO A 38 9.88 3.76 -7.74
CA PRO A 38 9.76 5.20 -7.73
C PRO A 38 9.19 5.70 -6.40
N VAL A 39 9.30 7.01 -6.19
CA VAL A 39 8.57 7.72 -5.14
C VAL A 39 7.08 7.41 -5.29
N SER A 40 6.52 6.67 -4.35
CA SER A 40 5.15 6.14 -4.44
C SER A 40 4.61 5.76 -3.07
N LEU A 41 3.29 5.69 -2.96
CA LEU A 41 2.59 5.08 -1.83
C LEU A 41 2.70 3.56 -1.95
N THR A 42 2.80 2.87 -0.81
CA THR A 42 2.90 1.41 -0.79
C THR A 42 1.78 0.77 0.01
N ALA A 43 1.11 -0.22 -0.57
CA ALA A 43 0.05 -0.92 0.16
C ALA A 43 0.63 -1.90 1.20
N GLY A 44 1.60 -2.73 0.79
CA GLY A 44 2.16 -3.79 1.62
C GLY A 44 2.90 -3.28 2.86
N GLU A 45 3.88 -2.39 2.69
CA GLU A 45 4.69 -1.87 3.80
C GLU A 45 3.82 -1.09 4.80
N SER A 46 2.84 -0.35 4.30
CA SER A 46 1.90 0.41 5.12
C SER A 46 1.02 -0.47 6.01
N VAL A 47 0.70 -1.72 5.61
CA VAL A 47 0.02 -2.68 6.51
C VAL A 47 0.87 -2.97 7.74
N GLY A 48 2.18 -3.16 7.56
CA GLY A 48 3.12 -3.38 8.65
C GLY A 48 3.19 -2.18 9.60
N ILE A 49 3.24 -0.97 9.05
CA ILE A 49 3.24 0.28 9.85
C ILE A 49 1.95 0.40 10.66
N VAL A 50 0.79 0.20 10.04
CA VAL A 50 -0.50 0.27 10.76
C VAL A 50 -0.55 -0.78 11.87
N LYS A 51 -0.18 -2.03 11.58
CA LYS A 51 -0.14 -3.10 12.60
C LYS A 51 0.82 -2.75 13.74
N PHE A 52 1.96 -2.13 13.46
CA PHE A 52 2.90 -1.66 14.48
C PHE A 52 2.30 -0.54 15.35
N LEU A 53 1.65 0.46 14.75
CA LEU A 53 0.98 1.53 15.49
C LEU A 53 -0.14 1.00 16.40
N MET A 54 -0.84 -0.05 15.95
CA MET A 54 -1.88 -0.72 16.74
C MET A 54 -1.35 -1.52 17.94
N LEU A 55 -0.03 -1.74 18.07
CA LEU A 55 0.56 -2.39 19.24
C LEU A 55 0.57 -1.47 20.48
N ASP A 56 0.43 -0.15 20.29
CA ASP A 56 0.30 0.77 21.40
C ASP A 56 -1.02 0.52 22.12
N SER A 57 -0.94 0.18 23.41
CA SER A 57 -2.11 -0.10 24.25
C SER A 57 -2.85 1.16 24.68
N LYS A 58 -2.22 2.34 24.54
CA LYS A 58 -2.81 3.65 24.86
C LYS A 58 -2.49 4.64 23.73
N PRO A 59 -2.98 4.38 22.51
CA PRO A 59 -2.64 5.21 21.35
C PRO A 59 -3.18 6.63 21.55
N THR A 60 -2.37 7.62 21.21
CA THR A 60 -2.79 9.02 21.24
C THR A 60 -3.83 9.29 20.14
N PRO A 61 -4.59 10.40 20.21
CA PRO A 61 -5.50 10.79 19.13
C PRO A 61 -4.81 10.89 17.76
N GLU A 62 -3.56 11.33 17.72
CA GLU A 62 -2.76 11.42 16.50
C GLU A 62 -2.44 10.04 15.90
N ILE A 63 -2.12 9.05 16.74
CA ILE A 63 -1.91 7.66 16.30
C ILE A 63 -3.21 7.07 15.76
N ILE A 64 -4.33 7.31 16.45
CA ILE A 64 -5.65 6.84 15.99
C ILE A 64 -6.00 7.47 14.64
N GLU A 65 -5.80 8.78 14.47
CA GLU A 65 -6.03 9.47 13.21
C GLU A 65 -5.15 8.91 12.08
N ALA A 66 -3.87 8.64 12.36
CA ALA A 66 -2.94 8.06 11.39
C ALA A 66 -3.42 6.67 10.91
N ILE A 67 -3.85 5.81 11.85
CA ILE A 67 -4.41 4.48 11.56
C ILE A 67 -5.71 4.62 10.76
N ASP A 68 -6.68 5.38 11.27
CA ASP A 68 -8.02 5.51 10.66
C ASP A 68 -7.91 6.09 9.23
N SER A 69 -6.98 7.02 8.99
CA SER A 69 -6.69 7.58 7.65
C SER A 69 -6.09 6.55 6.70
N ALA A 70 -5.17 5.70 7.17
CA ALA A 70 -4.60 4.61 6.37
C ALA A 70 -5.68 3.58 5.99
N LEU A 71 -6.55 3.21 6.93
CA LEU A 71 -7.70 2.32 6.68
C LEU A 71 -8.64 2.93 5.64
N LYS A 72 -8.94 4.23 5.74
CA LYS A 72 -9.76 4.93 4.76
C LYS A 72 -9.13 4.93 3.37
N TRP A 73 -7.81 5.11 3.30
CA TRP A 73 -7.06 5.03 2.04
C TRP A 73 -7.13 3.62 1.44
N PHE A 74 -6.92 2.56 2.23
CA PHE A 74 -7.04 1.19 1.74
C PHE A 74 -8.43 0.88 1.19
N GLU A 75 -9.49 1.29 1.91
CA GLU A 75 -10.87 1.10 1.45
C GLU A 75 -11.19 1.81 0.14
N THR A 76 -10.63 3.01 -0.04
CA THR A 76 -10.88 3.85 -1.23
C THR A 76 -10.10 3.35 -2.45
N ASN A 77 -8.92 2.76 -2.25
CA ASN A 77 -7.97 2.42 -3.31
C ASN A 77 -7.86 0.91 -3.60
N LYS A 78 -8.78 0.11 -3.05
CA LYS A 78 -8.87 -1.32 -3.35
C LYS A 78 -9.28 -1.56 -4.81
N LEU A 79 -8.72 -2.60 -5.39
CA LEU A 79 -9.05 -3.09 -6.72
C LEU A 79 -10.02 -4.26 -6.58
N THR A 80 -11.12 -4.20 -7.32
CA THR A 80 -12.15 -5.24 -7.36
C THR A 80 -12.31 -5.76 -8.78
N GLY A 81 -12.97 -6.90 -8.94
CA GLY A 81 -13.24 -7.46 -10.27
C GLY A 81 -12.03 -8.12 -10.94
N LEU A 82 -10.93 -8.34 -10.22
CA LEU A 82 -9.73 -8.97 -10.75
C LEU A 82 -9.05 -9.89 -9.73
N ARG A 83 -8.37 -10.93 -10.24
CA ARG A 83 -7.42 -11.77 -9.50
C ARG A 83 -6.02 -11.63 -10.07
N TRP A 84 -5.04 -11.84 -9.20
CA TRP A 84 -3.64 -11.99 -9.55
C TRP A 84 -3.19 -13.41 -9.25
N GLU A 85 -3.03 -14.23 -10.28
CA GLU A 85 -2.75 -15.65 -10.15
C GLU A 85 -1.67 -16.11 -11.13
N LYS A 86 -0.99 -17.21 -10.80
CA LYS A 86 0.04 -17.81 -11.66
C LYS A 86 -0.59 -18.86 -12.58
N ILE A 87 -0.73 -18.55 -13.86
CA ILE A 87 -1.24 -19.47 -14.89
C ILE A 87 -0.06 -19.97 -15.73
N LYS A 88 0.14 -21.29 -15.81
CA LYS A 88 1.17 -21.93 -16.64
C LYS A 88 2.58 -21.34 -16.45
N GLY A 89 2.91 -20.92 -15.22
CA GLY A 89 4.21 -20.35 -14.90
C GLY A 89 4.28 -18.82 -14.93
N GLU A 90 3.23 -18.13 -15.40
CA GLU A 90 3.18 -16.67 -15.51
C GLU A 90 2.14 -16.04 -14.59
N ASN A 91 2.53 -14.98 -13.89
CA ASN A 91 1.58 -14.16 -13.16
C ASN A 91 0.71 -13.38 -14.14
N THR A 92 -0.60 -13.48 -13.94
CA THR A 92 -1.62 -13.01 -14.87
C THR A 92 -2.74 -12.31 -14.10
N VAL A 93 -3.21 -11.19 -14.64
CA VAL A 93 -4.45 -10.54 -14.17
C VAL A 93 -5.62 -11.22 -14.85
N ILE A 94 -6.54 -11.76 -14.06
CA ILE A 94 -7.76 -12.42 -14.53
C ILE A 94 -8.94 -11.56 -14.13
N LYS A 95 -9.87 -11.28 -15.06
CA LYS A 95 -11.14 -10.63 -14.72
C LYS A 95 -12.01 -11.62 -13.94
N ASP A 96 -12.42 -11.25 -12.74
CA ASP A 96 -13.33 -12.01 -11.90
C ASP A 96 -14.11 -11.06 -10.99
N ALA A 97 -15.40 -10.87 -11.28
CA ALA A 97 -16.30 -10.00 -10.53
C ALA A 97 -16.47 -10.42 -9.06
N ASN A 98 -16.25 -11.70 -8.75
CA ASN A 98 -16.40 -12.26 -7.41
C ASN A 98 -15.07 -12.34 -6.65
N ALA A 99 -13.98 -11.87 -7.25
CA ALA A 99 -12.69 -11.84 -6.59
C ALA A 99 -12.73 -10.92 -5.37
N PRO A 100 -12.18 -11.36 -4.23
CA PRO A 100 -12.06 -10.49 -3.08
C PRO A 100 -11.06 -9.36 -3.35
N PRO A 101 -11.20 -8.18 -2.70
CA PRO A 101 -10.41 -7.00 -3.06
C PRO A 101 -8.91 -7.19 -2.91
N ILE A 102 -8.14 -6.65 -3.84
CA ILE A 102 -6.67 -6.69 -3.86
C ILE A 102 -6.11 -5.27 -4.03
N TRP A 103 -4.85 -5.05 -3.69
CA TRP A 103 -4.18 -3.76 -3.86
C TRP A 103 -2.97 -3.92 -4.74
N ALA A 104 -2.67 -2.92 -5.56
CA ALA A 104 -1.36 -2.86 -6.19
C ALA A 104 -0.28 -2.62 -5.14
N ARG A 105 0.96 -3.01 -5.42
CA ARG A 105 2.06 -2.75 -4.49
C ARG A 105 2.35 -1.26 -4.38
N PHE A 106 2.34 -0.55 -5.51
CA PHE A 106 2.68 0.87 -5.61
C PHE A 106 1.51 1.67 -6.17
N TYR A 107 1.33 2.87 -5.64
CA TYR A 107 0.36 3.84 -6.10
C TYR A 107 1.04 5.20 -6.33
N GLN A 108 0.71 5.85 -7.44
CA GLN A 108 1.17 7.21 -7.72
C GLN A 108 0.55 8.20 -6.72
N ILE A 109 1.38 9.04 -6.11
CA ILE A 109 0.98 9.96 -5.03
C ILE A 109 -0.12 10.91 -5.49
N GLU A 110 0.01 11.52 -6.66
CA GLU A 110 -0.89 12.60 -7.10
C GLU A 110 -2.27 12.08 -7.51
N THR A 111 -2.34 10.85 -8.04
CA THR A 111 -3.54 10.32 -8.69
C THR A 111 -4.17 9.15 -7.96
N MET A 112 -3.47 8.57 -6.98
CA MET A 112 -3.84 7.31 -6.32
C MET A 112 -4.05 6.15 -7.28
N LYS A 113 -3.43 6.19 -8.47
CA LYS A 113 -3.53 5.10 -9.43
C LYS A 113 -2.48 4.03 -9.14
N PRO A 114 -2.83 2.74 -9.26
CA PRO A 114 -1.85 1.67 -9.36
C PRO A 114 -0.78 1.98 -10.39
N ILE A 115 0.48 1.72 -10.06
CA ILE A 115 1.60 1.85 -10.98
C ILE A 115 2.47 0.59 -11.01
N PHE A 116 3.00 0.31 -12.19
CA PHE A 116 3.85 -0.84 -12.49
C PHE A 116 5.09 -0.35 -13.23
N ILE A 117 6.26 -0.84 -12.84
CA ILE A 117 7.54 -0.31 -13.32
C ILE A 117 8.46 -1.46 -13.70
N GLY A 118 8.90 -1.45 -14.95
CA GLY A 118 9.91 -2.37 -15.48
C GLY A 118 11.34 -1.91 -15.17
N ARG A 119 12.32 -2.60 -15.74
CA ARG A 119 13.75 -2.22 -15.65
C ARG A 119 14.08 -0.91 -16.36
N ASP A 120 13.22 -0.48 -17.29
CA ASP A 120 13.34 0.79 -18.00
C ASP A 120 12.90 2.00 -17.17
N ALA A 121 12.42 1.79 -15.94
CA ALA A 121 11.97 2.83 -15.01
C ALA A 121 10.77 3.66 -15.53
N ILE A 122 10.06 3.20 -16.57
CA ILE A 122 8.88 3.87 -17.08
C ILE A 122 7.66 3.44 -16.26
N ILE A 123 6.96 4.43 -15.70
CA ILE A 123 5.69 4.22 -15.02
C ILE A 123 4.63 3.77 -16.02
N ARG A 124 3.99 2.65 -15.72
CA ARG A 124 2.87 2.10 -16.47
C ARG A 124 1.68 1.88 -15.56
N TYR A 125 0.50 1.86 -16.14
CA TYR A 125 -0.77 1.71 -15.39
C TYR A 125 -1.42 0.35 -15.61
N ASP A 126 -0.76 -0.53 -16.37
CA ASP A 126 -1.16 -1.91 -16.60
C ASP A 126 0.08 -2.82 -16.46
N VAL A 127 -0.03 -3.83 -15.59
CA VAL A 127 1.05 -4.78 -15.31
C VAL A 127 1.42 -5.64 -16.52
N THR A 128 0.53 -5.76 -17.52
CA THR A 128 0.83 -6.48 -18.76
C THR A 128 1.85 -5.75 -19.63
N GLN A 129 2.05 -4.44 -19.39
CA GLN A 129 2.95 -3.60 -20.16
C GLN A 129 4.40 -3.60 -19.64
N ILE A 130 4.69 -4.27 -18.52
CA ILE A 130 6.07 -4.52 -18.05
C ILE A 130 6.57 -5.89 -18.51
N GLU A 131 7.89 -6.05 -18.58
CA GLU A 131 8.53 -7.28 -19.03
C GLU A 131 8.20 -8.50 -18.17
N ALA A 132 8.08 -9.67 -18.80
CA ALA A 132 7.69 -10.91 -18.13
C ALA A 132 8.60 -11.26 -16.93
N GLU A 133 9.90 -10.99 -17.04
CA GLU A 133 10.86 -11.21 -15.96
C GLU A 133 10.51 -10.41 -14.69
N ARG A 134 10.14 -9.13 -14.81
CA ARG A 134 9.68 -8.31 -13.68
C ARG A 134 8.27 -8.65 -13.23
N ARG A 135 7.37 -8.90 -14.17
CA ARG A 135 5.98 -9.30 -13.88
C ARG A 135 5.93 -10.58 -13.05
N ASN A 136 6.80 -11.54 -13.36
CA ASN A 136 6.82 -12.86 -12.73
C ASN A 136 7.76 -12.92 -11.51
N GLY A 137 8.79 -12.07 -11.45
CA GLY A 137 9.79 -12.04 -10.39
C GLY A 137 9.48 -11.13 -9.20
N TYR A 138 8.33 -10.44 -9.21
CA TYR A 138 7.96 -9.50 -8.15
C TYR A 138 6.48 -9.57 -7.79
N ALA A 139 6.16 -9.32 -6.52
CA ALA A 139 4.78 -9.22 -6.04
C ALA A 139 4.23 -7.83 -6.37
N TRP A 140 3.48 -7.71 -7.47
CA TRP A 140 2.85 -6.46 -7.92
C TRP A 140 1.50 -6.18 -7.29
N TYR A 141 0.89 -7.19 -6.69
CA TYR A 141 -0.36 -7.08 -5.96
C TYR A 141 -0.25 -7.76 -4.61
N VAL A 142 -0.98 -7.24 -3.62
CA VAL A 142 -1.01 -7.70 -2.24
C VAL A 142 -2.44 -7.75 -1.71
N ASP A 143 -2.69 -8.66 -0.78
CA ASP A 143 -3.99 -8.85 -0.13
C ASP A 143 -3.97 -8.52 1.38
N GLY A 144 -2.79 -8.25 1.95
CA GLY A 144 -2.59 -7.87 3.35
C GLY A 144 -3.54 -6.78 3.89
N PRO A 145 -3.89 -5.73 3.13
CA PRO A 145 -4.86 -4.74 3.59
C PRO A 145 -6.25 -5.32 3.89
N ARG A 146 -6.64 -6.43 3.25
CA ARG A 146 -7.91 -7.12 3.51
C ARG A 146 -7.97 -7.65 4.93
N ASP A 147 -6.96 -8.39 5.36
CA ASP A 147 -6.86 -8.91 6.72
C ASP A 147 -6.80 -7.78 7.76
N LEU A 148 -6.10 -6.69 7.42
CA LEU A 148 -6.05 -5.51 8.25
C LEU A 148 -7.45 -4.90 8.47
N ILE A 149 -8.20 -4.68 7.40
CA ILE A 149 -9.55 -4.10 7.41
C ILE A 149 -10.56 -5.02 8.10
N GLU A 150 -10.60 -6.29 7.71
CA GLU A 150 -11.70 -7.19 8.08
C GLU A 150 -11.52 -7.80 9.48
N LYS A 151 -10.28 -7.87 9.98
CA LYS A 151 -9.98 -8.58 11.22
C LYS A 151 -9.16 -7.75 12.20
N SER A 152 -7.97 -7.32 11.79
CA SER A 152 -7.03 -6.70 12.73
C SER A 152 -7.58 -5.39 13.31
N TYR A 153 -8.09 -4.50 12.45
CA TYR A 153 -8.58 -3.18 12.85
C TYR A 153 -9.85 -3.24 13.72
N PRO A 154 -10.91 -4.00 13.37
CA PRO A 154 -12.07 -4.15 14.24
C PRO A 154 -11.73 -4.71 15.63
N ASN A 155 -10.86 -5.73 15.68
CA ASN A 155 -10.43 -6.35 16.94
C ASN A 155 -9.64 -5.37 17.82
N TRP A 156 -8.81 -4.52 17.22
CA TRP A 156 -8.09 -3.48 17.95
C TRP A 156 -9.03 -2.38 18.44
N LYS A 157 -9.92 -1.87 17.59
CA LYS A 157 -10.87 -0.81 17.97
C LYS A 157 -11.80 -1.25 19.11
N ALA A 158 -12.16 -2.53 19.16
CA ALA A 158 -12.95 -3.11 20.25
C ALA A 158 -12.24 -3.09 21.62
N LYS A 159 -10.90 -3.12 21.64
CA LYS A 159 -10.08 -3.08 22.87
C LYS A 159 -9.83 -1.67 23.40
N LEU A 160 -10.11 -0.64 22.61
CA LEU A 160 -9.96 0.76 23.00
C LEU A 160 -11.21 1.34 23.68
N LYS A 161 -12.30 0.57 23.69
CA LYS A 161 -13.53 0.89 24.43
C LYS A 161 -13.39 0.46 25.88
#